data_AF-A0A453JNY4-F1
#
_entry.id   AF-A0A453JNY4-F1
#
_cell.length_a   1.000
_cell.length_b   1.000
_cell.length_c   1.000
_cell.angle_alpha   90.00
_cell.angle_beta   90.00
_cell.angle_gamma   90.00
#
_symmetry.space_group_name_H-M   'P 1'
#
loop_
_entity.id
_entity.type
_entity.pdbx_description
1 polymer ?
#
loop_
_entity_poly.entity_id
_entity_poly.type
_entity_poly.pdbx_seq_one_letter_code
_entity_poly.pdbx_strand_id
1 'polypeptide(L)'
;MFILSKLLCCFLYHFLLLVYLFSVLLHNAGCIQLPILPCSPGRESTWGTLLCFSETCSFLSLPMKQDSRMAGNSVNLPHATRRRSTLAFKFLIPFVLVLSVSVIAVTQYFQSISYFLRPLWDTPPKPFTRIPHYYAPNMSMHQLCQLHGWGILSSPRRVFDAVLFSNELDVLEIRYHELFPYVDRFVILEANATFTGIPKSLTFFENLNRFAFASSKIVYDMLPIGELDPDSRRMPFLVEAGHRRALNNLLKRSGIAVGDVLIMADADEIPSPETVQLLKWCDGIPPIMHLELKNYMYSFEYHVDQNSWRTTAHVFTERTKYQHSRQTDLMLADAGWHCSFCFREIKEFAFKMKAYSHADRVKHDIFLNPDRIQRVICNGDNIFDMLPEEYTFSDLFKKMGPIPRSASAVHLPSYLIRNADSYRFLLPGGCLRPG
;
A
#
# COMPACT_ATOMS: atom_id res chain seq x y z
N MET A 1 13.81 -12.17 -5.27
CA MET A 1 14.60 -12.77 -6.36
C MET A 1 13.74 -13.48 -7.42
N PHE A 2 12.67 -14.20 -7.05
CA PHE A 2 11.78 -14.89 -8.01
C PHE A 2 10.98 -13.97 -8.96
N ILE A 3 10.54 -12.79 -8.52
CA ILE A 3 9.79 -11.84 -9.37
C ILE A 3 10.74 -11.12 -10.33
N LEU A 4 11.91 -10.70 -9.87
CA LEU A 4 12.97 -10.16 -10.74
C LEU A 4 13.45 -11.21 -11.73
N SER A 5 13.57 -12.48 -11.29
CA SER A 5 13.86 -13.63 -12.15
C SER A 5 12.74 -13.90 -13.15
N LYS A 6 11.46 -13.80 -12.80
CA LYS A 6 10.34 -13.95 -13.74
C LYS A 6 10.24 -12.78 -14.71
N LEU A 7 10.48 -11.54 -14.27
CA LEU A 7 10.54 -10.36 -15.13
C LEU A 7 11.74 -10.44 -16.08
N LEU A 8 12.94 -10.75 -15.57
CA LEU A 8 14.11 -10.99 -16.42
C LEU A 8 13.88 -12.20 -17.33
N CYS A 9 13.27 -13.29 -16.86
CA CYS A 9 13.08 -14.51 -17.65
C CYS A 9 12.00 -14.32 -18.73
N CYS A 10 10.91 -13.61 -18.46
CA CYS A 10 9.95 -13.19 -19.50
C CYS A 10 10.59 -12.20 -20.48
N PHE A 11 11.40 -11.26 -20.00
CA PHE A 11 12.12 -10.31 -20.85
C PHE A 11 13.15 -11.03 -21.73
N LEU A 12 13.98 -11.91 -21.14
CA LEU A 12 14.96 -12.75 -21.84
C LEU A 12 14.28 -13.75 -22.77
N TYR A 13 13.16 -14.35 -22.39
CA TYR A 13 12.41 -15.29 -23.24
C TYR A 13 11.85 -14.57 -24.46
N HIS A 14 11.18 -13.43 -24.28
CA HIS A 14 10.68 -12.65 -25.42
C HIS A 14 11.81 -12.07 -26.26
N PHE A 15 12.92 -11.65 -25.65
CA PHE A 15 14.11 -11.18 -26.36
C PHE A 15 14.76 -12.31 -27.17
N LEU A 16 14.96 -13.49 -26.60
CA LEU A 16 15.52 -14.66 -27.27
C LEU A 16 14.58 -15.21 -28.36
N LEU A 17 13.26 -15.17 -28.15
CA LEU A 17 12.26 -15.52 -29.16
C LEU A 17 12.31 -14.55 -30.34
N LEU A 18 12.48 -13.25 -30.07
CA LEU A 18 12.70 -12.22 -31.09
C LEU A 18 14.01 -12.44 -31.85
N VAL A 19 15.10 -12.76 -31.16
CA VAL A 19 16.40 -13.08 -31.78
C VAL A 19 16.31 -14.36 -32.62
N TYR A 20 15.59 -15.38 -32.18
CA TYR A 20 15.36 -16.63 -32.91
C TYR A 20 14.50 -16.39 -34.17
N LEU A 21 13.38 -15.69 -34.05
CA LEU A 21 12.55 -15.30 -35.19
C LEU A 21 13.33 -14.45 -36.20
N PHE A 22 14.22 -13.57 -35.72
CA PHE A 22 15.13 -12.78 -36.55
C PHE A 22 16.18 -13.65 -37.27
N SER A 23 16.73 -14.67 -36.61
CA SER A 23 17.65 -15.65 -37.21
C SER A 23 16.97 -16.48 -38.30
N VAL A 24 15.71 -16.88 -38.10
CA VAL A 24 14.91 -17.63 -39.08
C VAL A 24 14.55 -16.75 -40.28
N LEU A 25 14.25 -15.47 -40.07
CA LEU A 25 14.01 -14.50 -41.13
C LEU A 25 15.27 -14.18 -41.95
N LEU A 26 16.45 -14.20 -41.32
CA LEU A 26 17.74 -14.01 -42.01
C LEU A 26 18.19 -15.25 -42.79
N HIS A 27 17.88 -16.46 -42.31
CA HIS A 27 18.24 -17.71 -43.01
C HIS A 27 17.37 -17.99 -44.25
N ASN A 28 16.13 -17.49 -44.29
CA ASN A 28 15.23 -17.66 -45.43
C ASN A 28 15.45 -16.63 -46.58
N ALA A 29 16.39 -15.69 -46.44
CA ALA A 29 16.81 -14.78 -47.49
C ALA A 29 18.09 -15.29 -48.16
N GLY A 30 17.92 -16.09 -49.23
CA GLY A 30 18.92 -16.96 -49.83
C GLY A 30 20.19 -16.34 -50.46
N CYS A 31 21.08 -17.29 -50.79
CA CYS A 31 22.41 -17.21 -51.39
C CYS A 31 22.56 -16.30 -52.62
N ILE A 32 23.70 -15.61 -52.70
CA ILE A 32 24.30 -15.14 -53.97
C ILE A 32 25.79 -15.54 -53.97
N GLN A 33 26.19 -16.34 -54.98
CA GLN A 33 27.57 -16.75 -55.24
C GLN A 33 28.44 -15.54 -55.63
N LEU A 34 29.64 -15.44 -55.07
CA LEU A 34 30.70 -14.52 -55.47
C LEU A 34 31.81 -15.29 -56.21
N PRO A 35 32.33 -14.81 -57.36
CA PRO A 35 33.50 -15.40 -58.00
C PRO A 35 34.83 -14.91 -57.37
N ILE A 36 35.88 -15.70 -57.60
CA ILE A 36 37.19 -15.70 -56.93
C ILE A 36 38.26 -14.87 -57.71
N LEU A 37 38.94 -13.95 -56.99
CA LEU A 37 40.34 -13.41 -57.08
C LEU A 37 40.85 -12.63 -58.33
N PRO A 38 41.97 -11.83 -58.27
CA PRO A 38 43.07 -11.77 -57.26
C PRO A 38 43.66 -10.40 -56.78
N CYS A 39 44.36 -10.49 -55.62
CA CYS A 39 45.57 -9.82 -55.05
C CYS A 39 45.98 -8.33 -55.23
N SER A 40 46.08 -7.62 -54.07
CA SER A 40 47.19 -6.84 -53.43
C SER A 40 48.05 -5.81 -54.22
N PRO A 41 48.77 -4.81 -53.60
CA PRO A 41 49.05 -4.61 -52.16
C PRO A 41 49.02 -3.15 -51.62
N GLY A 42 49.04 -3.01 -50.28
CA GLY A 42 49.94 -2.04 -49.63
C GLY A 42 49.36 -0.99 -48.67
N ARG A 43 49.72 -1.18 -47.40
CA ARG A 43 50.22 -0.21 -46.39
C ARG A 43 49.39 0.05 -45.13
N GLU A 44 50.13 -0.16 -44.06
CA GLU A 44 49.98 0.11 -42.64
C GLU A 44 49.56 1.56 -42.33
N SER A 45 48.78 1.76 -41.27
CA SER A 45 49.33 2.22 -39.98
C SER A 45 48.21 2.62 -39.01
N THR A 46 48.63 2.68 -37.76
CA THR A 46 47.88 2.60 -36.51
C THR A 46 47.75 3.95 -35.79
N TRP A 47 46.85 3.98 -34.79
CA TRP A 47 46.78 4.85 -33.60
C TRP A 47 46.26 6.29 -33.75
N GLY A 48 45.48 6.73 -32.75
CA GLY A 48 45.36 8.17 -32.44
C GLY A 48 44.07 8.59 -31.75
N THR A 49 44.14 8.77 -30.45
CA THR A 49 43.06 9.02 -29.50
C THR A 49 42.78 10.51 -29.25
N LEU A 50 41.61 10.79 -28.67
CA LEU A 50 41.27 11.85 -27.69
C LEU A 50 40.96 13.32 -28.12
N LEU A 51 39.75 13.73 -27.68
CA LEU A 51 39.32 14.94 -26.94
C LEU A 51 38.99 16.30 -27.61
N CYS A 52 37.73 16.69 -27.33
CA CYS A 52 37.18 17.96 -26.81
C CYS A 52 37.42 19.30 -27.52
N PHE A 53 36.36 20.07 -27.76
CA PHE A 53 35.72 21.07 -26.88
C PHE A 53 34.55 21.75 -27.67
N SER A 54 33.42 22.03 -27.02
CA SER A 54 32.78 23.37 -26.80
C SER A 54 32.92 24.39 -27.95
N GLU A 55 32.03 25.33 -28.24
CA GLU A 55 30.81 25.87 -27.64
C GLU A 55 30.29 26.91 -28.65
N THR A 56 29.01 27.25 -28.53
CA THR A 56 28.37 28.55 -28.88
C THR A 56 28.41 29.11 -30.31
N CYS A 57 27.18 29.26 -30.83
CA CYS A 57 26.79 30.12 -31.94
C CYS A 57 26.93 31.61 -31.58
N SER A 58 27.32 32.44 -32.57
CA SER A 58 26.66 33.72 -32.84
C SER A 58 26.98 34.27 -34.23
N PHE A 59 25.90 34.75 -34.85
CA PHE A 59 25.71 35.61 -36.02
C PHE A 59 26.90 36.45 -36.52
N LEU A 60 27.07 36.50 -37.85
CA LEU A 60 27.21 37.76 -38.60
C LEU A 60 27.04 37.55 -40.12
N SER A 61 26.58 38.62 -40.75
CA SER A 61 25.82 38.75 -41.99
C SER A 61 26.65 39.07 -43.24
N LEU A 62 25.96 39.11 -44.40
CA LEU A 62 26.24 39.79 -45.69
C LEU A 62 26.88 38.94 -46.82
N PRO A 63 26.75 39.32 -48.12
CA PRO A 63 25.63 39.95 -48.82
C PRO A 63 25.35 39.33 -50.22
N MET A 64 24.29 39.85 -50.87
CA MET A 64 23.91 39.64 -52.27
C MET A 64 25.01 40.04 -53.27
N LYS A 65 25.16 39.27 -54.35
CA LYS A 65 25.71 39.77 -55.61
C LYS A 65 25.00 39.11 -56.80
N GLN A 66 24.48 39.97 -57.66
CA GLN A 66 23.80 39.72 -58.92
C GLN A 66 24.87 39.77 -60.03
N ASP A 67 24.90 38.82 -60.97
CA ASP A 67 24.91 39.15 -62.41
C ASP A 67 24.97 37.94 -63.37
N SER A 68 24.10 38.04 -64.40
CA SER A 68 24.34 37.88 -65.84
C SER A 68 24.89 36.59 -66.50
N ARG A 69 23.99 36.01 -67.31
CA ARG A 69 24.09 35.63 -68.75
C ARG A 69 24.90 34.40 -69.22
N MET A 70 24.13 33.59 -69.98
CA MET A 70 24.39 32.94 -71.27
C MET A 70 25.07 31.56 -71.38
N ALA A 71 24.28 30.67 -71.99
CA ALA A 71 24.59 29.74 -73.09
C ALA A 71 25.53 28.55 -72.83
N GLY A 72 25.04 27.36 -73.21
CA GLY A 72 25.92 26.28 -73.66
C GLY A 72 25.52 24.87 -73.24
N ASN A 73 24.90 24.17 -74.19
CA ASN A 73 25.05 22.73 -74.46
C ASN A 73 24.62 21.67 -73.43
N SER A 74 23.60 20.92 -73.87
CA SER A 74 23.38 19.49 -73.70
C SER A 74 24.49 18.71 -72.98
N VAL A 75 24.19 18.28 -71.76
CA VAL A 75 24.88 17.16 -71.11
C VAL A 75 23.81 16.22 -70.55
N ASN A 76 23.94 14.96 -70.95
CA ASN A 76 23.10 13.82 -70.58
C ASN A 76 22.73 13.82 -69.09
N LEU A 77 21.43 13.66 -68.78
CA LEU A 77 20.99 13.28 -67.44
C LEU A 77 21.65 11.95 -67.04
N PRO A 78 22.39 11.87 -65.93
CA PRO A 78 22.61 10.60 -65.29
C PRO A 78 21.28 10.17 -64.66
N HIS A 79 20.82 8.96 -64.99
CA HIS A 79 19.79 8.28 -64.22
C HIS A 79 20.23 8.28 -62.75
N ALA A 80 19.58 9.10 -61.92
CA ALA A 80 19.67 8.99 -60.48
C ALA A 80 19.15 7.61 -60.09
N THR A 81 20.05 6.67 -59.82
CA THR A 81 19.70 5.44 -59.12
C THR A 81 19.21 5.86 -57.74
N ARG A 82 17.88 5.95 -57.60
CA ARG A 82 17.21 6.11 -56.32
C ARG A 82 17.52 4.86 -55.51
N ARG A 83 18.64 4.88 -54.78
CA ARG A 83 18.95 3.91 -53.73
C ARG A 83 17.88 4.11 -52.66
N ARG A 84 16.71 3.50 -52.85
CA ARG A 84 15.63 3.47 -51.86
C ARG A 84 16.29 2.98 -50.58
N SER A 85 16.24 3.82 -49.56
CA SER A 85 16.70 3.55 -48.21
C SER A 85 15.93 2.37 -47.61
N THR A 86 16.27 1.15 -48.03
CA THR A 86 15.77 -0.09 -47.44
C THR A 86 16.41 -0.31 -46.07
N LEU A 87 17.51 0.38 -45.75
CA LEU A 87 18.17 0.34 -44.46
C LEU A 87 17.36 1.05 -43.36
N ALA A 88 16.74 2.20 -43.65
CA ALA A 88 15.92 2.91 -42.65
C ALA A 88 14.65 2.14 -42.26
N PHE A 89 13.99 1.47 -43.22
CA PHE A 89 12.80 0.65 -42.95
C PHE A 89 13.12 -0.63 -42.16
N LYS A 90 14.32 -1.21 -42.34
CA LYS A 90 14.76 -2.40 -41.60
C LYS A 90 14.93 -2.18 -40.10
N PHE A 91 15.25 -0.95 -39.67
CA PHE A 91 15.36 -0.59 -38.25
C PHE A 91 14.12 0.10 -37.69
N LEU A 92 13.30 0.73 -38.54
CA LEU A 92 12.07 1.39 -38.10
C LEU A 92 11.02 0.42 -37.56
N ILE A 93 10.79 -0.70 -38.25
CA ILE A 93 9.80 -1.72 -37.83
C ILE A 93 10.17 -2.33 -36.47
N PRO A 94 11.39 -2.86 -36.24
CA PRO A 94 11.75 -3.39 -34.92
C PRO A 94 11.78 -2.31 -33.85
N PHE A 95 12.17 -1.07 -34.17
CA PHE A 95 12.10 0.05 -33.23
C PHE A 95 10.66 0.35 -32.80
N VAL A 96 9.72 0.42 -33.75
CA VAL A 96 8.30 0.62 -33.45
C VAL A 96 7.73 -0.55 -32.66
N LEU A 97 8.11 -1.80 -32.97
CA LEU A 97 7.68 -2.97 -32.20
C LEU A 97 8.22 -2.95 -30.77
N VAL A 98 9.51 -2.67 -30.59
CA VAL A 98 10.13 -2.55 -29.26
C VAL A 98 9.51 -1.40 -28.48
N LEU A 99 9.26 -0.26 -29.11
CA LEU A 99 8.60 0.88 -28.49
C LEU A 99 7.16 0.52 -28.08
N SER A 100 6.41 -0.15 -28.95
CA SER A 100 5.04 -0.58 -28.68
C SER A 100 4.98 -1.57 -27.52
N VAL A 101 5.86 -2.58 -27.51
CA VAL A 101 5.97 -3.55 -26.41
C VAL A 101 6.39 -2.86 -25.12
N SER A 102 7.33 -1.91 -25.19
CA SER A 102 7.78 -1.14 -24.02
C SER A 102 6.66 -0.27 -23.45
N VAL A 103 5.86 0.38 -24.30
CA VAL A 103 4.69 1.17 -23.87
C VAL A 103 3.64 0.25 -23.22
N ILE A 104 3.37 -0.90 -23.80
CA ILE A 104 2.43 -1.89 -23.21
C ILE A 104 2.96 -2.39 -21.86
N ALA A 105 4.25 -2.73 -21.77
CA ALA A 105 4.86 -3.18 -20.52
C ALA A 105 4.82 -2.07 -19.45
N VAL A 106 5.20 -0.84 -19.79
CA VAL A 106 5.17 0.29 -18.86
C VAL A 106 3.74 0.57 -18.39
N THR A 107 2.74 0.52 -19.27
CA THR A 107 1.35 0.75 -18.88
C THR A 107 0.79 -0.37 -17.99
N GLN A 108 1.09 -1.64 -18.31
CA GLN A 108 0.64 -2.79 -17.51
C GLN A 108 1.34 -2.87 -16.14
N TYR A 109 2.64 -2.58 -16.10
CA TYR A 109 3.46 -2.67 -14.88
C TYR A 109 3.72 -1.33 -14.22
N PHE A 110 3.00 -0.26 -14.61
CA PHE A 110 3.24 1.12 -14.16
C PHE A 110 3.34 1.22 -12.65
N GLN A 111 2.37 0.63 -11.92
CA GLN A 111 2.36 0.67 -10.46
C GLN A 111 3.58 -0.03 -9.85
N SER A 112 3.95 -1.22 -10.35
CA SER A 112 5.11 -1.96 -9.84
C SER A 112 6.42 -1.23 -10.13
N ILE A 113 6.55 -0.63 -11.31
CA ILE A 113 7.69 0.21 -11.69
C ILE A 113 7.74 1.45 -10.79
N SER A 114 6.59 2.11 -10.60
CA SER A 114 6.47 3.30 -9.75
C SER A 114 6.87 3.01 -8.31
N TYR A 115 6.44 1.88 -7.74
CA TYR A 115 6.76 1.46 -6.38
C TYR A 115 8.23 1.08 -6.23
N PHE A 116 8.79 0.36 -7.22
CA PHE A 116 10.21 0.02 -7.22
C PHE A 116 11.10 1.26 -7.32
N LEU A 117 10.72 2.24 -8.14
CA LEU A 117 11.46 3.49 -8.33
C LEU A 117 11.07 4.59 -7.33
N ARG A 118 10.11 4.35 -6.44
CA ARG A 118 9.65 5.32 -5.43
C ARG A 118 10.79 5.96 -4.64
N PRO A 119 11.84 5.23 -4.20
CA PRO A 119 13.00 5.83 -3.53
C PRO A 119 13.76 6.91 -4.34
N LEU A 120 13.53 7.02 -5.66
CA LEU A 120 14.18 8.02 -6.51
C LEU A 120 13.38 9.33 -6.64
N TRP A 121 12.05 9.29 -6.48
CA TRP A 121 11.18 10.42 -6.81
C TRP A 121 10.26 10.85 -5.67
N ASP A 122 10.03 10.01 -4.66
CA ASP A 122 9.21 10.34 -3.49
C ASP A 122 10.09 10.54 -2.25
N THR A 123 9.59 11.32 -1.29
CA THR A 123 10.30 11.63 -0.05
C THR A 123 9.48 11.21 1.17
N PRO A 124 10.11 10.67 2.22
CA PRO A 124 9.38 10.21 3.39
C PRO A 124 8.67 11.39 4.06
N PRO A 125 7.47 11.17 4.62
CA PRO A 125 6.79 12.21 5.39
C PRO A 125 7.62 12.57 6.63
N LYS A 126 7.33 13.74 7.21
CA LYS A 126 7.98 14.19 8.45
C LYS A 126 7.92 13.07 9.50
N PRO A 127 9.01 12.71 10.20
CA PRO A 127 8.96 11.67 11.21
C PRO A 127 8.09 12.08 12.40
N PHE A 128 7.57 11.09 13.12
CA PHE A 128 6.89 11.34 14.40
C PHE A 128 7.91 11.58 15.51
N THR A 129 7.57 12.47 16.44
CA THR A 129 8.22 12.59 17.75
C THR A 129 7.57 11.56 18.67
N ARG A 130 8.34 10.50 18.98
CA ARG A 130 7.87 9.41 19.84
C ARG A 130 7.87 9.82 21.30
N ILE A 131 6.75 9.60 21.96
CA ILE A 131 6.58 9.66 23.41
C ILE A 131 6.90 8.26 23.95
N PRO A 132 7.90 8.11 24.82
CA PRO A 132 8.19 6.83 25.47
C PRO A 132 6.97 6.33 26.24
N HIS A 133 6.68 5.04 26.13
CA HIS A 133 5.59 4.38 26.85
C HIS A 133 6.17 3.52 27.97
N TYR A 134 6.18 4.05 29.19
CA TYR A 134 6.68 3.34 30.36
C TYR A 134 5.59 2.50 31.00
N TYR A 135 5.87 1.23 31.21
CA TYR A 135 4.97 0.33 31.94
C TYR A 135 5.76 -0.74 32.69
N ALA A 136 5.27 -1.08 33.88
CA ALA A 136 5.65 -2.31 34.56
C ALA A 136 4.46 -2.83 35.38
N PRO A 137 4.32 -4.16 35.52
CA PRO A 137 3.31 -4.75 36.36
C PRO A 137 3.39 -4.21 37.81
N ASN A 138 2.23 -4.01 38.44
CA ASN A 138 2.08 -3.55 39.83
C ASN A 138 2.56 -2.12 40.12
N MET A 139 2.83 -1.29 39.11
CA MET A 139 3.06 0.13 39.31
C MET A 139 1.75 0.90 39.47
N SER A 140 1.73 1.89 40.38
CA SER A 140 0.57 2.77 40.52
C SER A 140 0.46 3.75 39.34
N MET A 141 -0.76 4.16 39.01
CA MET A 141 -0.98 5.18 37.98
C MET A 141 -0.29 6.50 38.31
N HIS A 142 -0.16 6.88 39.59
CA HIS A 142 0.59 8.06 40.00
C HIS A 142 2.05 7.99 39.53
N GLN A 143 2.73 6.88 39.80
CA GLN A 143 4.13 6.68 39.38
C GLN A 143 4.24 6.62 37.86
N LEU A 144 3.33 5.91 37.18
CA LEU A 144 3.34 5.82 35.73
C LEU A 144 3.14 7.20 35.08
N CYS A 145 2.16 7.98 35.49
CA CYS A 145 1.97 9.33 34.94
C CYS A 145 3.20 10.21 35.19
N GLN A 146 3.76 10.19 36.40
CA GLN A 146 4.96 10.97 36.74
C GLN A 146 6.18 10.58 35.88
N LEU A 147 6.37 9.29 35.57
CA LEU A 147 7.44 8.81 34.68
C LEU A 147 7.30 9.35 33.25
N HIS A 148 6.09 9.61 32.79
CA HIS A 148 5.83 10.24 31.49
C HIS A 148 5.91 11.78 31.55
N GLY A 149 6.22 12.37 32.72
CA GLY A 149 6.19 13.82 32.93
C GLY A 149 4.78 14.39 33.02
N TRP A 150 3.79 13.55 33.33
CA TRP A 150 2.38 13.89 33.44
C TRP A 150 1.91 13.92 34.90
N GLY A 151 0.87 14.71 35.17
CA GLY A 151 0.17 14.70 36.44
C GLY A 151 -0.76 13.50 36.58
N ILE A 152 -1.34 13.32 37.76
CA ILE A 152 -2.43 12.36 37.99
C ILE A 152 -3.74 13.13 38.15
N LEU A 153 -4.82 12.65 37.54
CA LEU A 153 -6.15 13.21 37.78
C LEU A 153 -6.71 12.76 39.12
N SER A 154 -7.48 13.63 39.78
CA SER A 154 -8.22 13.28 41.01
C SER A 154 -9.31 12.25 40.77
N SER A 155 -9.84 12.19 39.55
CA SER A 155 -10.80 11.18 39.09
C SER A 155 -10.53 10.87 37.62
N PRO A 156 -10.75 9.61 37.17
CA PRO A 156 -10.47 9.24 35.80
C PRO A 156 -11.45 9.93 34.85
N ARG A 157 -10.95 10.39 33.70
CA ARG A 157 -11.82 10.88 32.62
C ARG A 157 -12.49 9.71 31.90
N ARG A 158 -13.59 9.96 31.21
CA ARG A 158 -14.25 8.90 30.43
C ARG A 158 -13.48 8.64 29.14
N VAL A 159 -13.52 7.41 28.67
CA VAL A 159 -12.91 6.96 27.42
C VAL A 159 -13.99 6.42 26.49
N PHE A 160 -14.01 6.95 25.28
CA PHE A 160 -14.88 6.54 24.18
C PHE A 160 -14.02 5.86 23.12
N ASP A 161 -14.33 4.62 22.81
CA ASP A 161 -13.67 3.85 21.76
C ASP A 161 -14.57 3.83 20.52
N ALA A 162 -14.16 4.50 19.45
CA ALA A 162 -14.99 4.70 18.28
C ALA A 162 -14.44 3.98 17.04
N VAL A 163 -15.27 3.15 16.42
CA VAL A 163 -14.91 2.33 15.25
C VAL A 163 -15.93 2.43 14.13
N LEU A 164 -15.44 2.42 12.90
CA LEU A 164 -16.23 2.10 11.70
C LEU A 164 -16.13 0.60 11.46
N PHE A 165 -17.28 -0.09 11.41
CA PHE A 165 -17.31 -1.54 11.34
C PHE A 165 -17.75 -2.08 9.97
N SER A 166 -17.09 -3.16 9.53
CA SER A 166 -17.42 -3.88 8.29
C SER A 166 -17.76 -5.36 8.54
N ASN A 167 -16.75 -6.20 8.77
CA ASN A 167 -16.91 -7.66 8.91
C ASN A 167 -15.89 -8.31 9.88
N GLU A 168 -15.07 -7.53 10.57
CA GLU A 168 -14.01 -7.98 11.48
C GLU A 168 -14.52 -8.47 12.86
N LEU A 169 -15.54 -9.34 12.90
CA LEU A 169 -16.20 -9.75 14.15
C LEU A 169 -15.25 -10.32 15.21
N ASP A 170 -14.40 -11.28 14.83
CA ASP A 170 -13.51 -11.96 15.78
C ASP A 170 -12.47 -11.00 16.40
N VAL A 171 -11.93 -10.08 15.59
CA VAL A 171 -10.96 -9.08 16.08
C VAL A 171 -11.67 -8.03 16.94
N LEU A 172 -12.90 -7.62 16.58
CA LEU A 172 -13.72 -6.72 17.39
C LEU A 172 -14.06 -7.34 18.75
N GLU A 173 -14.36 -8.64 18.81
CA GLU A 173 -14.62 -9.34 20.08
C GLU A 173 -13.39 -9.34 20.98
N ILE A 174 -12.20 -9.65 20.43
CA ILE A 174 -10.93 -9.55 21.17
C ILE A 174 -10.74 -8.12 21.67
N ARG A 175 -10.89 -7.12 20.80
CA ARG A 175 -10.79 -5.69 21.15
C ARG A 175 -11.69 -5.34 22.33
N TYR A 176 -12.98 -5.69 22.25
CA TYR A 176 -13.94 -5.32 23.29
C TYR A 176 -13.62 -6.00 24.62
N HIS A 177 -13.21 -7.27 24.62
CA HIS A 177 -12.80 -7.93 25.86
C HIS A 177 -11.52 -7.35 26.48
N GLU A 178 -10.52 -6.96 25.67
CA GLU A 178 -9.33 -6.26 26.17
C GLU A 178 -9.68 -4.92 26.80
N LEU A 179 -10.54 -4.15 26.12
CA LEU A 179 -10.81 -2.76 26.48
C LEU A 179 -11.96 -2.59 27.48
N PHE A 180 -12.78 -3.63 27.69
CA PHE A 180 -14.00 -3.58 28.50
C PHE A 180 -13.79 -2.96 29.89
N PRO A 181 -12.72 -3.24 30.65
CA PRO A 181 -12.52 -2.65 31.97
C PRO A 181 -12.22 -1.14 31.93
N TYR A 182 -11.67 -0.65 30.82
CA TYR A 182 -11.02 0.67 30.74
C TYR A 182 -11.88 1.70 29.98
N VAL A 183 -12.67 1.23 29.01
CA VAL A 183 -13.55 2.06 28.18
C VAL A 183 -14.91 2.25 28.84
N ASP A 184 -15.49 3.45 28.71
CA ASP A 184 -16.81 3.79 29.25
C ASP A 184 -17.92 3.62 28.20
N ARG A 185 -17.59 3.86 26.92
CA ARG A 185 -18.50 3.69 25.79
C ARG A 185 -17.77 3.13 24.56
N PHE A 186 -18.33 2.06 23.98
CA PHE A 186 -17.94 1.55 22.68
C PHE A 186 -18.90 2.13 21.63
N VAL A 187 -18.40 2.98 20.76
CA VAL A 187 -19.19 3.67 19.73
C VAL A 187 -18.92 3.00 18.39
N ILE A 188 -19.94 2.35 17.84
CA ILE A 188 -19.79 1.53 16.62
C ILE A 188 -20.81 1.97 15.58
N LEU A 189 -20.31 2.34 14.40
CA LEU A 189 -21.14 2.64 13.24
C LEU A 189 -20.94 1.56 12.18
N GLU A 190 -22.04 0.95 11.75
CA GLU A 190 -22.06 -0.05 10.70
C GLU A 190 -22.91 0.43 9.52
N ALA A 191 -22.42 0.24 8.30
CA ALA A 191 -23.20 0.54 7.09
C ALA A 191 -23.79 -0.73 6.47
N ASN A 192 -24.91 -0.62 5.76
CA ASN A 192 -25.52 -1.70 4.97
C ASN A 192 -24.90 -1.85 3.55
N ALA A 193 -23.82 -1.10 3.25
CA ALA A 193 -23.05 -1.24 2.02
C ALA A 193 -21.56 -0.99 2.27
N THR A 194 -20.71 -1.56 1.41
CA THR A 194 -19.25 -1.36 1.41
C THR A 194 -18.89 0.03 0.87
N PHE A 195 -17.62 0.44 1.01
CA PHE A 195 -17.13 1.69 0.40
C PHE A 195 -17.19 1.67 -1.14
N THR A 196 -17.11 0.47 -1.72
CA THR A 196 -17.33 0.23 -3.17
C THR A 196 -18.80 0.17 -3.57
N GLY A 197 -19.73 0.20 -2.61
CA GLY A 197 -21.16 0.22 -2.86
C GLY A 197 -21.84 -1.12 -3.01
N ILE A 198 -21.15 -2.21 -2.69
CA ILE A 198 -21.72 -3.55 -2.64
C ILE A 198 -22.62 -3.62 -1.39
N PRO A 199 -23.92 -3.98 -1.52
CA PRO A 199 -24.77 -4.21 -0.37
C PRO A 199 -24.16 -5.28 0.54
N LYS A 200 -24.20 -5.06 1.85
CA LYS A 200 -23.70 -6.00 2.86
C LYS A 200 -24.71 -6.17 4.00
N SER A 201 -24.73 -7.37 4.58
CA SER A 201 -25.47 -7.60 5.81
C SER A 201 -24.91 -6.76 6.96
N LEU A 202 -25.76 -6.54 7.97
CA LEU A 202 -25.36 -5.84 9.19
C LEU A 202 -24.76 -6.87 10.16
N THR A 203 -23.58 -7.35 9.80
CA THR A 203 -22.84 -8.41 10.48
C THR A 203 -22.72 -8.17 11.99
N PHE A 204 -22.49 -6.94 12.46
CA PHE A 204 -22.44 -6.64 13.90
C PHE A 204 -23.83 -6.75 14.53
N PHE A 205 -24.84 -6.12 13.92
CA PHE A 205 -26.23 -6.18 14.39
C PHE A 205 -26.76 -7.61 14.51
N GLU A 206 -26.50 -8.44 13.50
CA GLU A 206 -26.90 -9.86 13.46
C GLU A 206 -26.22 -10.70 14.55
N ASN A 207 -25.10 -10.22 15.11
CA ASN A 207 -24.28 -10.93 16.08
C ASN A 207 -24.20 -10.24 17.45
N LEU A 208 -25.15 -9.34 17.78
CA LEU A 208 -25.16 -8.60 19.05
C LEU A 208 -25.04 -9.49 20.29
N ASN A 209 -25.56 -10.72 20.23
CA ASN A 209 -25.46 -11.68 21.33
C ASN A 209 -24.00 -12.01 21.71
N ARG A 210 -23.06 -12.01 20.75
CA ARG A 210 -21.61 -12.20 21.04
C ARG A 210 -21.06 -11.09 21.93
N PHE A 211 -21.66 -9.90 21.86
CA PHE A 211 -21.24 -8.71 22.59
C PHE A 211 -22.15 -8.38 23.78
N ALA A 212 -23.00 -9.34 24.21
CA ALA A 212 -23.95 -9.12 25.30
C ALA A 212 -23.27 -8.68 26.61
N PHE A 213 -22.04 -9.15 26.87
CA PHE A 213 -21.23 -8.74 28.03
C PHE A 213 -20.93 -7.22 28.05
N ALA A 214 -20.87 -6.58 26.87
CA ALA A 214 -20.59 -5.17 26.70
C ALA A 214 -21.83 -4.32 26.36
N SER A 215 -23.02 -4.92 26.34
CA SER A 215 -24.28 -4.27 25.94
C SER A 215 -24.54 -2.93 26.64
N SER A 216 -24.21 -2.81 27.93
CA SER A 216 -24.38 -1.59 28.72
C SER A 216 -23.43 -0.44 28.35
N LYS A 217 -22.38 -0.72 27.58
CA LYS A 217 -21.37 0.26 27.11
C LYS A 217 -21.47 0.52 25.60
N ILE A 218 -22.18 -0.31 24.84
CA ILE A 218 -22.27 -0.19 23.39
C ILE A 218 -23.26 0.91 23.00
N VAL A 219 -22.80 1.79 22.12
CA VAL A 219 -23.61 2.79 21.42
C VAL A 219 -23.49 2.48 19.92
N TYR A 220 -24.52 1.85 19.38
CA TYR A 220 -24.58 1.41 17.99
C TYR A 220 -25.47 2.32 17.17
N ASP A 221 -25.08 2.57 15.92
CA ASP A 221 -26.00 3.06 14.90
C ASP A 221 -25.72 2.41 13.56
N MET A 222 -26.76 2.35 12.74
CA MET A 222 -26.72 1.84 11.38
C MET A 222 -26.77 3.01 10.41
N LEU A 223 -25.81 3.06 9.48
CA LEU A 223 -25.78 4.02 8.40
C LEU A 223 -26.42 3.41 7.14
N PRO A 224 -27.65 3.82 6.77
CA PRO A 224 -28.23 3.39 5.52
C PRO A 224 -27.51 4.09 4.36
N ILE A 225 -26.91 3.30 3.49
CA ILE A 225 -26.41 3.70 2.19
C ILE A 225 -27.48 3.26 1.19
N GLY A 226 -28.11 4.23 0.52
CA GLY A 226 -29.15 3.94 -0.47
C GLY A 226 -28.63 3.07 -1.62
N GLU A 227 -29.56 2.44 -2.34
CA GLU A 227 -29.28 1.93 -3.69
C GLU A 227 -28.81 3.12 -4.53
N LEU A 228 -27.56 3.11 -4.98
CA LEU A 228 -27.05 4.19 -5.84
C LEU A 228 -26.90 3.67 -7.25
N ASP A 229 -27.05 4.62 -8.17
CA ASP A 229 -26.84 4.47 -9.60
C ASP A 229 -25.57 3.64 -9.90
N PRO A 230 -25.71 2.47 -10.57
CA PRO A 230 -24.59 1.64 -11.01
C PRO A 230 -23.54 2.41 -11.82
N ASP A 231 -23.95 3.48 -12.51
CA ASP A 231 -23.09 4.30 -13.35
C ASP A 231 -22.37 5.42 -12.58
N SER A 232 -22.72 5.63 -11.31
CA SER A 232 -21.99 6.55 -10.44
C SER A 232 -20.62 5.97 -10.13
N ARG A 233 -19.56 6.56 -10.71
CA ARG A 233 -18.17 6.21 -10.44
C ARG A 233 -17.84 6.58 -8.98
N ARG A 234 -18.27 5.76 -8.02
CA ARG A 234 -18.00 5.98 -6.59
C ARG A 234 -16.50 5.99 -6.41
N MET A 235 -15.99 7.07 -5.82
CA MET A 235 -14.64 7.10 -5.27
C MET A 235 -14.75 6.53 -3.85
N PRO A 236 -14.24 5.31 -3.57
CA PRO A 236 -14.43 4.66 -2.28
C PRO A 236 -14.02 5.53 -1.08
N PHE A 237 -12.95 6.31 -1.24
CA PHE A 237 -12.50 7.29 -0.24
C PHE A 237 -13.51 8.38 0.10
N LEU A 238 -14.35 8.82 -0.85
CA LEU A 238 -15.41 9.79 -0.58
C LEU A 238 -16.56 9.17 0.22
N VAL A 239 -16.88 7.90 -0.06
CA VAL A 239 -17.88 7.13 0.68
C VAL A 239 -17.39 6.93 2.12
N GLU A 240 -16.15 6.47 2.30
CA GLU A 240 -15.50 6.36 3.60
C GLU A 240 -15.53 7.69 4.37
N ALA A 241 -15.19 8.82 3.73
CA ALA A 241 -15.28 10.14 4.35
C ALA A 241 -16.72 10.49 4.77
N GLY A 242 -17.73 10.03 4.02
CA GLY A 242 -19.14 10.12 4.40
C GLY A 242 -19.47 9.33 5.66
N HIS A 243 -18.97 8.10 5.78
CA HIS A 243 -19.16 7.25 6.97
C HIS A 243 -18.49 7.89 8.19
N ARG A 244 -17.27 8.44 8.03
CA ARG A 244 -16.55 9.18 9.09
C ARG A 244 -17.35 10.42 9.55
N ARG A 245 -18.02 11.13 8.62
CA ARG A 245 -18.94 12.23 8.98
C ARG A 245 -20.15 11.73 9.77
N ALA A 246 -20.76 10.62 9.37
CA ALA A 246 -21.89 10.04 10.11
C ALA A 246 -21.51 9.61 11.53
N LEU A 247 -20.31 9.05 11.72
CA LEU A 247 -19.81 8.66 13.04
C LEU A 247 -19.68 9.86 14.01
N ASN A 248 -19.38 11.06 13.50
CA ASN A 248 -19.41 12.28 14.34
C ASN A 248 -20.79 12.55 14.95
N ASN A 249 -21.87 12.25 14.22
CA ASN A 249 -23.24 12.42 14.74
C ASN A 249 -23.57 11.36 15.78
N LEU A 250 -23.08 10.13 15.62
CA LEU A 250 -23.21 9.08 16.61
C LEU A 250 -22.43 9.40 17.90
N LEU A 251 -21.21 9.92 17.78
CA LEU A 251 -20.41 10.37 18.92
C LEU A 251 -21.12 11.45 19.75
N LYS A 252 -21.76 12.43 19.11
CA LYS A 252 -22.56 13.43 19.85
C LYS A 252 -23.71 12.80 20.63
N ARG A 253 -24.37 11.79 20.04
CA ARG A 253 -25.47 11.06 20.69
C ARG A 253 -25.00 10.06 21.75
N SER A 254 -23.72 9.66 21.75
CA SER A 254 -23.17 8.75 22.78
C SER A 254 -22.98 9.41 24.15
N GLY A 255 -23.17 10.74 24.25
CA GLY A 255 -23.00 11.50 25.49
C GLY A 255 -21.54 11.83 25.82
N ILE A 256 -20.67 11.85 24.80
CA ILE A 256 -19.30 12.34 24.95
C ILE A 256 -19.31 13.84 25.29
N ALA A 257 -18.40 14.25 26.17
CA ALA A 257 -18.29 15.63 26.65
C ALA A 257 -16.85 16.14 26.55
N VAL A 258 -16.68 17.46 26.59
CA VAL A 258 -15.37 18.10 26.60
C VAL A 258 -14.52 17.57 27.74
N GLY A 259 -13.27 17.19 27.44
CA GLY A 259 -12.32 16.62 28.41
C GLY A 259 -12.30 15.09 28.48
N ASP A 260 -13.31 14.40 27.92
CA ASP A 260 -13.24 12.94 27.72
C ASP A 260 -12.14 12.58 26.72
N VAL A 261 -11.73 11.32 26.69
CA VAL A 261 -10.84 10.79 25.64
C VAL A 261 -11.66 10.10 24.58
N LEU A 262 -11.40 10.45 23.32
CA LEU A 262 -11.90 9.76 22.15
C LEU A 262 -10.75 9.02 21.46
N ILE A 263 -10.84 7.69 21.41
CA ILE A 263 -9.99 6.84 20.59
C ILE A 263 -10.67 6.68 19.24
N MET A 264 -9.94 7.00 18.17
CA MET A 264 -10.39 6.83 16.79
C MET A 264 -9.55 5.75 16.14
N ALA A 265 -10.17 4.63 15.78
CA ALA A 265 -9.47 3.46 15.29
C ALA A 265 -10.32 2.70 14.27
N ASP A 266 -9.66 1.94 13.39
CA ASP A 266 -10.36 0.88 12.66
C ASP A 266 -10.55 -0.35 13.59
N ALA A 267 -11.50 -1.23 13.25
CA ALA A 267 -11.87 -2.36 14.13
C ALA A 267 -10.69 -3.30 14.43
N ASP A 268 -9.73 -3.40 13.51
CA ASP A 268 -8.54 -4.24 13.62
C ASP A 268 -7.35 -3.59 14.34
N GLU A 269 -7.51 -2.37 14.86
CA GLU A 269 -6.47 -1.57 15.54
C GLU A 269 -6.71 -1.48 17.05
N ILE A 270 -6.29 -2.47 17.81
CA ILE A 270 -6.56 -2.65 19.24
C ILE A 270 -5.54 -1.89 20.10
N PRO A 271 -5.90 -0.78 20.78
CA PRO A 271 -5.05 -0.15 21.77
C PRO A 271 -4.82 -1.10 22.96
N SER A 272 -3.66 -1.02 23.59
CA SER A 272 -3.39 -1.84 24.78
C SER A 272 -4.11 -1.32 26.03
N PRO A 273 -4.46 -2.22 26.98
CA PRO A 273 -4.95 -1.83 28.30
C PRO A 273 -4.07 -0.78 28.99
N GLU A 274 -2.75 -0.89 28.86
CA GLU A 274 -1.76 0.01 29.43
C GLU A 274 -1.90 1.42 28.86
N THR A 275 -2.05 1.54 27.53
CA THR A 275 -2.28 2.82 26.86
C THR A 275 -3.58 3.46 27.30
N VAL A 276 -4.68 2.70 27.34
CA VAL A 276 -5.99 3.27 27.72
C VAL A 276 -5.99 3.75 29.17
N GLN A 277 -5.29 3.05 30.07
CA GLN A 277 -5.13 3.48 31.46
C GLN A 277 -4.39 4.81 31.58
N LEU A 278 -3.29 5.01 30.83
CA LEU A 278 -2.58 6.30 30.82
C LEU A 278 -3.48 7.43 30.32
N LEU A 279 -4.18 7.22 29.21
CA LEU A 279 -5.11 8.20 28.66
C LEU A 279 -6.23 8.55 29.65
N LYS A 280 -6.68 7.58 30.43
CA LYS A 280 -7.78 7.71 31.40
C LYS A 280 -7.39 8.45 32.68
N TRP A 281 -6.17 8.24 33.18
CA TRP A 281 -5.76 8.71 34.50
C TRP A 281 -4.77 9.86 34.49
N CYS A 282 -3.96 10.01 33.45
CA CYS A 282 -2.91 11.02 33.46
C CYS A 282 -3.43 12.40 33.04
N ASP A 283 -2.94 13.43 33.73
CA ASP A 283 -3.17 14.83 33.43
C ASP A 283 -1.98 15.44 32.66
N GLY A 284 -2.25 16.37 31.76
CA GLY A 284 -1.20 16.97 30.91
C GLY A 284 -0.75 16.09 29.74
N ILE A 285 -1.50 15.03 29.40
CA ILE A 285 -1.31 14.31 28.14
C ILE A 285 -1.51 15.26 26.94
N PRO A 286 -0.82 15.05 25.81
CA PRO A 286 -1.08 15.82 24.60
C PRO A 286 -2.56 15.82 24.19
N PRO A 287 -3.13 16.96 23.72
CA PRO A 287 -4.53 17.02 23.30
C PRO A 287 -4.87 16.06 22.15
N ILE A 288 -3.89 15.78 21.29
CA ILE A 288 -3.98 14.81 20.20
C ILE A 288 -2.66 14.05 20.17
N MET A 289 -2.71 12.73 20.08
CA MET A 289 -1.56 11.87 19.83
C MET A 289 -1.94 10.69 18.95
N HIS A 290 -1.01 10.22 18.14
CA HIS A 290 -1.09 8.93 17.46
C HIS A 290 -0.68 7.80 18.41
N LEU A 291 -1.20 6.60 18.17
CA LEU A 291 -0.83 5.38 18.90
C LEU A 291 -0.01 4.49 17.96
N GLU A 292 1.25 4.18 18.32
CA GLU A 292 2.11 3.28 17.56
C GLU A 292 1.72 1.83 17.84
N LEU A 293 1.03 1.19 16.91
CA LEU A 293 0.59 -0.19 17.03
C LEU A 293 1.58 -1.13 16.32
N LYS A 294 1.82 -2.30 16.93
CA LYS A 294 2.52 -3.42 16.29
C LYS A 294 1.68 -3.93 15.12
N ASN A 295 2.23 -3.91 13.91
CA ASN A 295 1.51 -4.21 12.68
C ASN A 295 1.65 -5.69 12.33
N TYR A 296 0.53 -6.38 12.22
CA TYR A 296 0.40 -7.79 11.88
C TYR A 296 -0.48 -7.96 10.64
N MET A 297 -0.24 -9.06 9.92
CA MET A 297 -0.98 -9.39 8.71
C MET A 297 -1.50 -10.83 8.76
N TYR A 298 -2.77 -11.06 8.43
CA TYR A 298 -3.45 -12.37 8.37
C TYR A 298 -3.63 -13.10 9.71
N SER A 299 -2.69 -12.97 10.64
CA SER A 299 -2.71 -13.48 12.02
C SER A 299 -1.58 -12.83 12.83
N PHE A 300 -1.55 -13.04 14.15
CA PHE A 300 -0.44 -12.56 15.00
C PHE A 300 0.87 -13.34 14.79
N GLU A 301 0.88 -14.35 13.90
CA GLU A 301 2.10 -15.03 13.45
C GLU A 301 2.96 -14.15 12.54
N TYR A 302 2.37 -13.25 11.75
CA TYR A 302 3.11 -12.46 10.74
C TYR A 302 3.24 -11.00 11.17
N HIS A 303 4.25 -10.72 12.00
CA HIS A 303 4.60 -9.36 12.40
C HIS A 303 5.36 -8.65 11.26
N VAL A 304 4.80 -7.54 10.78
CA VAL A 304 5.33 -6.75 9.66
C VAL A 304 6.35 -5.74 10.16
N ASP A 305 5.92 -4.81 11.02
CA ASP A 305 6.73 -3.74 11.60
C ASP A 305 5.99 -3.04 12.76
N GLN A 306 6.59 -1.97 13.31
CA GLN A 306 5.99 -1.12 14.35
C GLN A 306 5.60 0.25 13.78
N ASN A 307 5.02 0.28 12.58
CA ASN A 307 4.73 1.53 11.88
C ASN A 307 3.22 1.76 11.65
N SER A 308 2.34 1.03 12.33
CA SER A 308 0.91 1.36 12.28
C SER A 308 0.63 2.53 13.22
N TRP A 309 0.27 3.68 12.66
CA TRP A 309 0.18 4.95 13.39
C TRP A 309 -1.20 5.62 13.29
N ARG A 310 -2.13 5.10 12.48
CA ARG A 310 -3.35 5.85 12.12
C ARG A 310 -4.33 6.00 13.27
N THR A 311 -4.31 5.08 14.23
CA THR A 311 -5.08 5.20 15.48
C THR A 311 -4.68 6.46 16.23
N THR A 312 -5.65 7.24 16.68
CA THR A 312 -5.41 8.44 17.48
C THR A 312 -6.20 8.44 18.78
N ALA A 313 -5.64 9.11 19.79
CA ALA A 313 -6.33 9.50 20.99
C ALA A 313 -6.46 11.03 21.03
N HIS A 314 -7.68 11.51 21.26
CA HIS A 314 -8.00 12.92 21.35
C HIS A 314 -8.59 13.22 22.72
N VAL A 315 -8.08 14.26 23.40
CA VAL A 315 -8.85 14.94 24.44
C VAL A 315 -9.98 15.68 23.74
N PHE A 316 -11.21 15.26 23.97
CA PHE A 316 -12.37 15.68 23.22
C PHE A 316 -12.68 17.16 23.46
N THR A 317 -13.01 17.85 22.38
CA THR A 317 -13.50 19.23 22.36
C THR A 317 -14.64 19.32 21.34
N GLU A 318 -15.43 20.40 21.38
CA GLU A 318 -16.49 20.66 20.40
C GLU A 318 -16.00 20.71 18.93
N ARG A 319 -14.69 20.90 18.72
CA ARG A 319 -14.06 20.94 17.39
C ARG A 319 -13.53 19.58 16.94
N THR A 320 -13.49 18.59 17.83
CA THR A 320 -12.96 17.26 17.53
C THR A 320 -13.85 16.59 16.48
N LYS A 321 -13.21 16.11 15.40
CA LYS A 321 -13.87 15.37 14.32
C LYS A 321 -13.19 14.02 14.15
N TYR A 322 -13.99 12.98 13.99
CA TYR A 322 -13.53 11.64 13.66
C TYR A 322 -12.73 11.63 12.36
N GLN A 323 -11.46 11.25 12.45
CA GLN A 323 -10.51 11.18 11.35
C GLN A 323 -9.57 9.98 11.55
N HIS A 324 -8.95 9.55 10.46
CA HIS A 324 -8.04 8.40 10.45
C HIS A 324 -6.86 8.67 9.49
N SER A 325 -6.37 9.89 9.58
CA SER A 325 -5.23 10.44 8.86
C SER A 325 -4.33 11.13 9.88
N ARG A 326 -3.14 11.58 9.48
CA ARG A 326 -2.21 12.23 10.41
C ARG A 326 -2.80 13.53 10.95
N GLN A 327 -2.95 13.63 12.27
CA GLN A 327 -3.51 14.80 12.97
C GLN A 327 -2.44 15.58 13.75
N THR A 328 -1.32 14.94 14.09
CA THR A 328 -0.21 15.52 14.86
C THR A 328 1.09 14.81 14.52
N ASP A 329 2.21 15.31 15.03
CA ASP A 329 3.53 14.68 14.93
C ASP A 329 3.89 13.89 16.20
N LEU A 330 3.04 13.90 17.22
CA LEU A 330 3.25 13.15 18.47
C LEU A 330 2.69 11.73 18.37
N MET A 331 3.46 10.75 18.81
CA MET A 331 3.05 9.35 18.78
C MET A 331 3.49 8.62 20.04
N LEU A 332 2.57 7.97 20.75
CA LEU A 332 2.88 7.11 21.90
C LEU A 332 3.42 5.77 21.40
N ALA A 333 4.61 5.38 21.88
CA ALA A 333 5.27 4.14 21.46
C ALA A 333 4.54 2.89 22.00
N ASP A 334 4.64 1.76 21.28
CA ASP A 334 4.13 0.44 21.68
C ASP A 334 2.75 0.49 22.37
N ALA A 335 1.77 1.06 21.67
CA ALA A 335 0.47 1.44 22.19
C ALA A 335 -0.64 0.41 21.89
N GLY A 336 -0.28 -0.76 21.33
CA GLY A 336 -1.21 -1.84 21.04
C GLY A 336 -0.87 -2.62 19.76
N TRP A 337 -1.89 -3.14 19.09
CA TRP A 337 -1.76 -4.07 17.97
C TRP A 337 -2.69 -3.71 16.82
N HIS A 338 -2.20 -3.85 15.58
CA HIS A 338 -3.00 -3.74 14.37
C HIS A 338 -2.93 -5.06 13.61
N CYS A 339 -4.06 -5.75 13.41
CA CYS A 339 -4.10 -7.06 12.76
C CYS A 339 -4.90 -7.00 11.44
N SER A 340 -4.23 -6.57 10.37
CA SER A 340 -4.85 -6.45 9.05
C SER A 340 -5.19 -7.82 8.46
N PHE A 341 -6.37 -7.95 7.84
CA PHE A 341 -6.84 -9.20 7.22
C PHE A 341 -6.87 -10.42 8.17
N CYS A 342 -7.07 -10.21 9.47
CA CYS A 342 -7.10 -11.27 10.47
C CYS A 342 -8.48 -11.94 10.58
N PHE A 343 -8.82 -12.74 9.57
CA PHE A 343 -10.13 -13.39 9.43
C PHE A 343 -10.11 -14.91 9.65
N ARG A 344 -11.28 -15.44 10.00
CA ARG A 344 -11.50 -16.87 10.28
C ARG A 344 -11.75 -17.67 9.02
N GLU A 345 -12.40 -17.10 8.01
CA GLU A 345 -12.78 -17.80 6.78
C GLU A 345 -12.18 -17.13 5.54
N ILE A 346 -11.84 -17.91 4.52
CA ILE A 346 -11.23 -17.38 3.28
C ILE A 346 -12.15 -16.39 2.57
N LYS A 347 -13.46 -16.64 2.58
CA LYS A 347 -14.46 -15.75 1.99
C LYS A 347 -14.41 -14.32 2.57
N GLU A 348 -14.02 -14.15 3.83
CA GLU A 348 -13.92 -12.83 4.48
C GLU A 348 -12.75 -12.00 3.93
N PHE A 349 -11.64 -12.66 3.57
CA PHE A 349 -10.53 -12.00 2.87
C PHE A 349 -10.99 -11.48 1.51
N ALA A 350 -11.61 -12.35 0.71
CA ALA A 350 -12.13 -11.98 -0.61
C ALA A 350 -13.20 -10.86 -0.52
N PHE A 351 -14.01 -10.87 0.54
CA PHE A 351 -14.95 -9.80 0.84
C PHE A 351 -14.23 -8.47 1.12
N LYS A 352 -13.29 -8.42 2.07
CA LYS A 352 -12.54 -7.18 2.40
C LYS A 352 -11.79 -6.64 1.19
N MET A 353 -11.15 -7.50 0.41
CA MET A 353 -10.44 -7.14 -0.83
C MET A 353 -11.34 -6.40 -1.83
N LYS A 354 -12.64 -6.73 -1.90
CA LYS A 354 -13.62 -6.05 -2.78
C LYS A 354 -14.32 -4.87 -2.12
N ALA A 355 -14.33 -4.79 -0.79
CA ALA A 355 -15.20 -3.91 -0.02
C ALA A 355 -14.56 -2.56 0.34
N TYR A 356 -13.28 -2.57 0.72
CA TYR A 356 -12.62 -1.40 1.29
C TYR A 356 -12.08 -0.41 0.24
N SER A 357 -11.56 0.73 0.70
CA SER A 357 -11.22 1.85 -0.18
C SER A 357 -10.12 1.56 -1.20
N HIS A 358 -9.33 0.50 -1.00
CA HIS A 358 -8.28 0.05 -1.90
C HIS A 358 -8.68 -1.19 -2.72
N ALA A 359 -9.97 -1.37 -3.02
CA ALA A 359 -10.44 -2.47 -3.85
C ALA A 359 -9.85 -2.46 -5.28
N ASP A 360 -9.32 -1.32 -5.74
CA ASP A 360 -8.58 -1.17 -6.99
C ASP A 360 -7.33 -2.07 -7.09
N ARG A 361 -6.83 -2.56 -5.94
CA ARG A 361 -5.70 -3.51 -5.89
C ARG A 361 -6.05 -4.90 -6.43
N VAL A 362 -7.33 -5.25 -6.53
CA VAL A 362 -7.80 -6.49 -7.17
C VAL A 362 -7.81 -6.30 -8.69
N LYS A 363 -6.66 -6.56 -9.34
CA LYS A 363 -6.52 -6.35 -10.80
C LYS A 363 -7.10 -7.47 -11.66
N HIS A 364 -7.20 -8.67 -11.09
CA HIS A 364 -7.62 -9.90 -11.75
C HIS A 364 -8.41 -10.78 -10.80
N ASP A 365 -9.42 -11.48 -11.31
CA ASP A 365 -10.30 -12.35 -10.51
C ASP A 365 -9.55 -13.50 -9.83
N ILE A 366 -8.37 -13.88 -10.36
CA ILE A 366 -7.51 -14.89 -9.74
C ILE A 366 -7.08 -14.49 -8.33
N PHE A 367 -7.01 -13.19 -8.00
CA PHE A 367 -6.72 -12.73 -6.63
C PHE A 367 -7.79 -13.16 -5.62
N LEU A 368 -9.02 -13.40 -6.09
CA LEU A 368 -10.17 -13.78 -5.28
C LEU A 368 -10.36 -15.30 -5.19
N ASN A 369 -9.49 -16.10 -5.83
CA ASN A 369 -9.56 -17.56 -5.77
C ASN A 369 -9.23 -18.05 -4.34
N PRO A 370 -10.10 -18.85 -3.69
CA PRO A 370 -9.91 -19.28 -2.31
C PRO A 370 -8.61 -20.04 -2.06
N ASP A 371 -8.24 -20.99 -2.94
CA ASP A 371 -7.01 -21.78 -2.80
C ASP A 371 -5.75 -20.91 -2.92
N ARG A 372 -5.80 -19.88 -3.78
CA ARG A 372 -4.72 -18.89 -3.90
C ARG A 372 -4.61 -18.08 -2.61
N ILE A 373 -5.72 -17.53 -2.11
CA ILE A 373 -5.73 -16.75 -0.88
C ILE A 373 -5.15 -17.59 0.27
N GLN A 374 -5.67 -18.80 0.47
CA GLN A 374 -5.21 -19.72 1.53
C GLN A 374 -3.69 -19.95 1.48
N ARG A 375 -3.14 -20.17 0.28
CA ARG A 375 -1.70 -20.38 0.07
C ARG A 375 -0.89 -19.12 0.39
N VAL A 376 -1.33 -17.97 -0.12
CA VAL A 376 -0.64 -16.68 0.06
C VAL A 376 -0.60 -16.29 1.54
N ILE A 377 -1.73 -16.38 2.25
CA ILE A 377 -1.77 -16.02 3.67
C ILE A 377 -0.93 -16.96 4.54
N CYS A 378 -0.92 -18.27 4.25
CA CYS A 378 -0.08 -19.23 4.95
C CYS A 378 1.42 -19.03 4.65
N ASN A 379 1.77 -18.54 3.47
CA ASN A 379 3.16 -18.24 3.16
C ASN A 379 3.64 -16.89 3.73
N GLY A 380 2.71 -16.02 4.14
CA GLY A 380 3.02 -14.64 4.51
C GLY A 380 3.29 -13.74 3.30
N ASP A 381 2.89 -14.15 2.09
CA ASP A 381 3.08 -13.39 0.86
C ASP A 381 2.10 -12.19 0.79
N ASN A 382 2.36 -11.23 -0.10
CA ASN A 382 1.45 -10.10 -0.33
C ASN A 382 0.19 -10.56 -1.09
N ILE A 383 -1.00 -10.42 -0.50
CA ILE A 383 -2.26 -10.91 -1.11
C ILE A 383 -2.57 -10.31 -2.49
N PHE A 384 -2.05 -9.11 -2.77
CA PHE A 384 -2.22 -8.36 -4.01
C PHE A 384 -1.01 -8.48 -4.97
N ASP A 385 0.01 -9.29 -4.64
CA ASP A 385 1.28 -9.39 -5.38
C ASP A 385 1.99 -8.03 -5.61
N MET A 386 1.82 -7.11 -4.67
CA MET A 386 2.40 -5.75 -4.73
C MET A 386 3.77 -5.69 -4.07
N LEU A 387 4.63 -4.80 -4.58
CA LEU A 387 5.88 -4.43 -3.92
C LEU A 387 5.59 -3.58 -2.67
N PRO A 388 6.46 -3.62 -1.65
CA PRO A 388 6.39 -2.70 -0.52
C PRO A 388 6.48 -1.23 -0.97
N GLU A 389 5.74 -0.37 -0.27
CA GLU A 389 5.70 1.06 -0.51
C GLU A 389 6.74 1.78 0.35
N GLU A 390 8.01 1.73 -0.04
CA GLU A 390 9.12 2.24 0.76
C GLU A 390 9.86 3.42 0.11
N TYR A 391 10.44 4.28 0.95
CA TYR A 391 11.15 5.50 0.53
C TYR A 391 12.65 5.30 0.35
N THR A 392 13.19 4.15 0.76
CA THR A 392 14.60 3.80 0.54
C THR A 392 14.70 2.42 -0.12
N PHE A 393 15.71 2.22 -0.97
CA PHE A 393 15.96 0.90 -1.54
C PHE A 393 16.28 -0.14 -0.46
N SER A 394 17.00 0.26 0.60
CA SER A 394 17.34 -0.62 1.71
C SER A 394 16.08 -1.20 2.36
N ASP A 395 15.10 -0.35 2.70
CA ASP A 395 13.88 -0.79 3.36
C ASP A 395 12.94 -1.53 2.40
N LEU A 396 12.89 -1.12 1.12
CA LEU A 396 12.22 -1.87 0.07
C LEU A 396 12.73 -3.31 0.02
N PHE A 397 14.05 -3.51 -0.10
CA PHE A 397 14.63 -4.84 -0.20
C PHE A 397 14.48 -5.66 1.08
N LYS A 398 14.52 -5.04 2.27
CA LYS A 398 14.27 -5.72 3.56
C LYS A 398 12.84 -6.25 3.66
N LYS A 399 11.86 -5.50 3.14
CA LYS A 399 10.43 -5.86 3.22
C LYS A 399 9.91 -6.64 2.01
N MET A 400 10.76 -6.88 1.01
CA MET A 400 10.40 -7.71 -0.14
C MET A 400 10.36 -9.19 0.24
N GLY A 401 9.31 -9.88 -0.20
CA GLY A 401 9.13 -11.30 0.02
C GLY A 401 8.08 -11.59 1.11
N PRO A 402 7.99 -12.85 1.55
CA PRO A 402 7.04 -13.23 2.59
C PRO A 402 7.43 -12.63 3.94
N ILE A 403 6.41 -12.27 4.72
CA ILE A 403 6.57 -11.83 6.11
C ILE A 403 7.08 -13.01 6.93
N PRO A 404 8.17 -12.85 7.71
CA PRO A 404 8.68 -13.92 8.57
C PRO A 404 7.63 -14.36 9.60
N ARG A 405 7.54 -15.67 9.82
CA ARG A 405 6.68 -16.26 10.85
C ARG A 405 7.30 -16.08 12.23
N SER A 406 6.51 -15.63 13.19
CA SER A 406 6.85 -15.59 14.60
C SER A 406 6.32 -16.83 15.31
N ALA A 407 7.19 -17.50 16.08
CA ALA A 407 6.77 -18.55 17.01
C ALA A 407 6.32 -17.98 18.37
N SER A 408 6.50 -16.68 18.61
CA SER A 408 6.18 -16.03 19.88
C SER A 408 4.75 -15.51 19.88
N ALA A 409 4.03 -15.82 20.95
CA ALA A 409 2.73 -15.25 21.29
C ALA A 409 2.81 -14.36 22.56
N VAL A 410 4.02 -14.00 22.99
CA VAL A 410 4.25 -13.13 24.15
C VAL A 410 3.87 -11.69 23.79
N HIS A 411 3.24 -10.99 24.73
CA HIS A 411 2.74 -9.60 24.55
C HIS A 411 1.66 -9.46 23.47
N LEU A 412 0.92 -10.52 23.18
CA LEU A 412 -0.32 -10.45 22.40
C LEU A 412 -1.52 -10.15 23.33
N PRO A 413 -2.71 -9.81 22.79
CA PRO A 413 -3.91 -9.58 23.59
C PRO A 413 -4.18 -10.73 24.57
N SER A 414 -4.44 -10.41 25.83
CA SER A 414 -4.58 -11.41 26.90
C SER A 414 -5.79 -12.32 26.70
N TYR A 415 -6.92 -11.76 26.25
CA TYR A 415 -8.15 -12.46 25.89
C TYR A 415 -7.95 -13.41 24.72
N LEU A 416 -7.16 -13.01 23.71
CA LEU A 416 -6.77 -13.91 22.62
C LEU A 416 -6.05 -15.15 23.15
N ILE A 417 -5.05 -14.95 24.03
CA ILE A 417 -4.26 -16.05 24.59
C ILE A 417 -5.09 -16.94 25.52
N ARG A 418 -5.93 -16.35 26.38
CA ARG A 418 -6.83 -17.10 27.28
C ARG A 418 -7.87 -17.93 26.53
N ASN A 419 -8.22 -17.54 25.30
CA ASN A 419 -9.21 -18.21 24.46
C ASN A 419 -8.58 -18.78 23.19
N ALA A 420 -7.33 -19.25 23.29
CA ALA A 420 -6.52 -19.68 22.14
C ALA A 420 -7.20 -20.75 21.28
N ASP A 421 -8.03 -21.61 21.85
CA ASP A 421 -8.76 -22.65 21.10
C ASP A 421 -9.75 -22.04 20.10
N SER A 422 -10.54 -21.04 20.53
CA SER A 422 -11.53 -20.35 19.70
C SER A 422 -10.89 -19.48 18.62
N TYR A 423 -9.69 -18.97 18.88
CA TYR A 423 -8.94 -18.07 18.00
C TYR A 423 -7.64 -18.70 17.48
N ARG A 424 -7.58 -20.03 17.40
CA ARG A 424 -6.37 -20.77 16.98
C ARG A 424 -5.84 -20.26 15.65
N PHE A 425 -6.76 -19.84 14.79
CA PHE A 425 -6.49 -19.29 13.47
C PHE A 425 -5.63 -18.00 13.51
N LEU A 426 -5.73 -17.20 14.57
CA LEU A 426 -4.93 -15.98 14.75
C LEU A 426 -3.54 -16.23 15.36
N LEU A 427 -3.22 -17.47 15.73
CA LEU A 427 -2.02 -17.84 16.49
C LEU A 427 -1.07 -18.74 15.68
N PRO A 428 0.24 -18.78 16.03
CA PRO A 428 1.26 -19.51 15.27
C PRO A 428 0.88 -20.94 14.92
N GLY A 429 0.95 -21.30 13.63
CA GLY A 429 0.63 -22.64 13.11
C GLY A 429 -0.86 -22.89 12.84
N GLY A 430 -1.72 -21.91 13.11
CA GLY A 430 -3.13 -21.99 12.77
C GLY A 430 -3.43 -21.29 11.46
N CYS A 431 -2.71 -21.51 10.35
CA CYS A 431 -2.93 -20.71 9.11
C CYS A 431 -4.05 -21.24 8.19
N LEU A 432 -4.46 -22.51 8.34
CA LEU A 432 -5.54 -23.10 7.55
C LEU A 432 -6.90 -22.54 7.98
N ARG A 433 -7.76 -22.23 7.01
CA ARG A 433 -9.07 -21.60 7.17
C ARG A 433 -10.11 -22.42 6.42
N PRO A 434 -11.35 -22.51 6.92
CA PRO A 434 -12.48 -22.93 6.10
C PRO A 434 -12.63 -22.00 4.88
N GLY A 435 -13.02 -22.60 3.76
CA GLY A 435 -13.17 -21.95 2.45
C GLY A 435 -14.34 -21.00 2.36
#